data_AF-A0A356E8W5-F1
#
_entry.id   AF-A0A356E8W5-F1
#
_cell.length_a   1.000
_cell.length_b   1.000
_cell.length_c   1.000
_cell.angle_alpha   90.00
_cell.angle_beta   90.00
_cell.angle_gamma   90.00
#
_symmetry.space_group_name_H-M   'P 1'
#
loop_
_entity.id
_entity.type
_entity.pdbx_description
1 polymer ?
#
loop_
_entity_poly.entity_id
_entity_poly.type
_entity_poly.pdbx_seq_one_letter_code
_entity_poly.pdbx_strand_id
1 'polypeptide(L)' 'KNKIIAEAISLPLIPQDVIARYPTIQASIQKLEQEGFPILAYDASLGGTYPVICVILLNPHNGTCFASFGAHPNF' A
#
# COMPACT_ATOMS: atom_id res chain seq x y z
N LYS A 1 -2.19 -10.73 -5.46
CA LYS A 1 -1.84 -9.87 -6.63
C LYS A 1 -2.76 -10.11 -7.84
N ASN A 2 -2.62 -11.22 -8.58
CA ASN A 2 -3.31 -11.39 -9.88
C ASN A 2 -4.83 -11.20 -9.80
N LYS A 3 -5.45 -11.75 -8.74
CA LYS A 3 -6.89 -11.58 -8.48
C LYS A 3 -7.31 -10.11 -8.36
N ILE A 4 -6.59 -9.34 -7.54
CA ILE A 4 -6.88 -7.92 -7.27
C ILE A 4 -6.83 -7.09 -8.56
N ILE A 5 -5.83 -7.33 -9.40
CA ILE A 5 -5.66 -6.61 -10.67
C ILE A 5 -6.70 -7.06 -11.69
N ALA A 6 -6.90 -8.37 -11.86
CA ALA A 6 -7.80 -8.92 -12.89
C ALA A 6 -9.27 -8.62 -12.60
N GLU A 7 -9.67 -8.57 -11.33
CA GLU A 7 -11.06 -8.33 -10.91
C GLU A 7 -11.31 -6.85 -10.54
N ALA A 8 -10.33 -5.96 -10.72
CA ALA A 8 -10.41 -4.54 -10.38
C ALA A 8 -10.95 -4.28 -8.96
N ILE A 9 -10.45 -5.03 -7.98
CA ILE A 9 -10.95 -5.00 -6.60
C ILE A 9 -10.55 -3.69 -5.92
N SER A 10 -11.52 -2.98 -5.36
CA SER A 10 -11.26 -1.85 -4.45
C SER A 10 -10.87 -2.38 -3.07
N LEU A 11 -9.66 -2.00 -2.61
CA LEU A 11 -9.11 -2.45 -1.34
C LEU A 11 -9.33 -1.40 -0.24
N PRO A 12 -9.49 -1.82 1.03
CA PRO A 12 -9.52 -0.89 2.16
C PRO A 12 -8.13 -0.35 2.49
N LEU A 13 -8.04 0.93 2.84
CA LEU A 13 -6.80 1.55 3.32
C LEU A 13 -6.39 0.94 4.66
N ILE A 14 -5.08 0.83 4.88
CA ILE A 14 -4.53 0.50 6.19
C ILE A 14 -4.70 1.73 7.10
N PRO A 15 -5.36 1.60 8.26
CA PRO A 15 -5.51 2.70 9.20
C PRO A 15 -4.16 3.28 9.67
N GLN A 16 -4.11 4.59 9.89
CA GLN A 16 -2.86 5.27 10.25
C GLN A 16 -2.29 4.78 11.60
N ASP A 17 -3.14 4.39 12.55
CA ASP A 17 -2.74 3.83 13.83
C ASP A 17 -2.08 2.44 13.70
N VAL A 18 -2.40 1.70 12.63
CA VAL A 18 -1.71 0.45 12.29
C VAL A 18 -0.35 0.75 11.68
N ILE A 19 -0.27 1.71 10.76
CA ILE A 19 1.01 2.16 10.16
C ILE A 19 1.96 2.71 11.24
N ALA A 20 1.43 3.42 12.23
CA ALA A 20 2.20 4.00 13.34
C ALA A 20 2.92 2.94 14.21
N ARG A 21 2.54 1.66 14.13
CA ARG A 21 3.25 0.54 14.79
C ARG A 21 4.58 0.22 14.10
N TYR A 22 4.79 0.70 12.88
CA TYR A 22 5.96 0.46 12.05
C TYR A 22 6.66 1.79 11.71
N PRO A 23 7.39 2.41 12.67
CA PRO A 23 7.93 3.75 12.52
C PRO A 23 8.89 3.90 11.33
N THR A 24 9.66 2.86 10.99
CA THR A 24 10.55 2.86 9.81
C THR A 24 9.77 2.93 8.49
N ILE A 25 8.63 2.24 8.41
CA ILE A 25 7.75 2.28 7.24
C ILE A 25 7.08 3.65 7.16
N GLN A 26 6.55 4.15 8.29
CA GLN A 26 5.93 5.48 8.36
C GLN A 26 6.90 6.58 7.91
N ALA A 27 8.15 6.55 8.37
CA ALA A 27 9.17 7.51 7.95
C ALA A 27 9.49 7.40 6.44
N SER A 28 9.50 6.18 5.89
CA SER A 28 9.73 5.97 4.46
C SER A 28 8.59 6.51 3.60
N ILE A 29 7.34 6.30 4.03
CA ILE A 29 6.14 6.86 3.40
C ILE A 29 6.23 8.39 3.41
N GLN A 30 6.44 8.99 4.58
CA GLN A 30 6.53 10.45 4.73
C GLN A 30 7.63 11.06 3.85
N LYS A 31 8.78 10.39 3.74
CA LYS A 31 9.87 10.85 2.88
C LYS A 31 9.45 10.85 1.40
N LEU A 32 8.79 9.79 0.93
CA LEU A 32 8.30 9.73 -0.46
C LEU A 32 7.24 10.79 -0.73
N GLU A 33 6.34 11.03 0.22
CA GLU A 33 5.33 12.08 0.11
C GLU A 33 5.94 13.48 0.08
N GLN A 34 6.98 13.74 0.88
CA GLN A 34 7.74 15.00 0.86
C GLN A 34 8.46 15.25 -0.47
N GLU A 35 8.93 14.18 -1.12
CA GLU A 35 9.51 14.23 -2.47
C GLU A 35 8.44 14.39 -3.57
N GLY A 36 7.16 14.48 -3.21
CA GLY A 36 6.05 14.71 -4.15
C GLY A 36 5.41 13.45 -4.71
N PHE A 37 5.64 12.28 -4.10
CA PHE A 37 5.03 11.00 -4.48
C PHE A 37 4.01 10.54 -3.44
N PRO A 38 2.70 10.79 -3.65
CA PRO A 38 1.67 10.28 -2.75
C PRO A 38 1.72 8.75 -2.65
N ILE A 39 1.65 8.22 -1.43
CA ILE A 39 1.66 6.79 -1.16
C ILE A 39 0.33 6.35 -0.56
N LEU A 40 -0.24 5.28 -1.10
CA LEU A 40 -1.45 4.64 -0.58
C LEU A 40 -1.10 3.23 -0.11
N ALA A 41 -1.37 2.94 1.16
CA ALA A 41 -1.17 1.61 1.74
C ALA A 41 -2.53 0.93 1.94
N TYR A 42 -2.70 -0.25 1.35
CA TYR A 42 -3.93 -1.01 1.34
C TYR A 42 -3.75 -2.39 1.97
N ASP A 43 -4.78 -2.82 2.71
CA ASP A 43 -4.91 -4.20 3.13
C ASP A 43 -5.40 -5.03 1.93
N ALA A 44 -4.53 -5.90 1.44
CA ALA A 44 -4.78 -6.78 0.30
C ALA A 44 -5.09 -8.21 0.75
N SER A 45 -5.46 -8.40 2.02
CA SER A 45 -5.75 -9.70 2.61
C SER A 45 -7.04 -10.34 2.10
N LEU A 46 -7.90 -9.57 1.42
CA LEU A 46 -9.23 -9.98 0.99
C LEU A 46 -10.04 -10.53 2.18
N GLY A 47 -10.19 -9.69 3.21
CA GLY A 47 -10.95 -10.03 4.43
C GLY A 47 -10.20 -10.95 5.39
N GLY A 48 -8.87 -10.84 5.47
CA GLY A 48 -8.04 -11.67 6.35
C GLY A 48 -7.68 -13.06 5.80
N THR A 49 -8.03 -13.35 4.55
CA THR A 49 -7.79 -14.66 3.92
C THR A 49 -6.32 -14.89 3.57
N TYR A 50 -5.62 -13.83 3.17
CA TYR A 50 -4.23 -13.89 2.72
C TYR A 50 -3.37 -12.88 3.48
N PRO A 51 -2.11 -13.18 3.82
CA PRO A 51 -1.24 -12.23 4.51
C PRO A 51 -0.55 -11.31 3.49
N VAL A 52 -1.32 -10.48 2.78
CA VAL A 52 -0.86 -9.65 1.65
C VAL A 52 -1.20 -8.18 1.88
N ILE A 53 -0.25 -7.30 1.56
CA ILE A 53 -0.43 -5.85 1.50
C ILE A 53 -0.22 -5.35 0.06
N CYS A 54 -0.84 -4.22 -0.26
CA CYS A 54 -0.62 -3.50 -1.51
C CYS A 54 -0.22 -2.06 -1.19
N VAL A 55 0.90 -1.60 -1.75
CA VAL A 55 1.34 -0.20 -1.64
C VAL A 55 1.34 0.40 -3.04
N ILE A 56 0.66 1.52 -3.21
CA ILE A 56 0.59 2.25 -4.47
C ILE A 56 1.38 3.54 -4.33
N LEU A 57 2.34 3.75 -5.23
CA LEU A 57 3.00 5.03 -5.44
C LEU A 57 2.32 5.74 -6.59
N LEU A 58 1.91 6.99 -6.39
CA LEU A 58 1.39 7.87 -7.43
C LEU A 58 2.49 8.83 -7.88
N ASN A 59 2.63 9.02 -9.19
CA ASN A 59 3.56 9.97 -9.76
C ASN A 59 2.78 11.12 -10.43
N PRO A 60 2.60 12.27 -9.75
CA PRO A 60 1.84 13.40 -10.28
C PRO A 60 2.46 14.02 -11.53
N HIS A 61 3.77 13.84 -11.75
CA HIS A 61 4.49 14.47 -12.86
C HIS A 61 4.11 13.90 -14.22
N ASN A 62 3.63 12.66 -14.27
CA ASN A 62 3.26 11.98 -15.52
C ASN A 62 1.94 11.19 -15.43
N GLY A 63 1.20 11.32 -14.33
CA GLY A 63 -0.08 10.66 -14.12
C GLY A 63 0.00 9.13 -14.00
N THR A 64 1.19 8.57 -13.75
CA THR A 64 1.36 7.11 -13.61
C THR A 64 1.18 6.66 -12.16
N CYS A 65 0.91 5.37 -11.98
CA CYS A 65 0.92 4.71 -10.68
C CYS A 65 1.74 3.44 -10.73
N PHE A 66 2.31 3.06 -9.58
CA PHE A 66 3.05 1.82 -9.41
C PHE A 66 2.51 1.07 -8.19
N ALA A 67 1.87 -0.08 -8.44
CA ALA A 67 1.35 -0.94 -7.38
C ALA A 67 2.36 -2.06 -7.06
N SER A 68 2.81 -2.08 -5.81
CA SER A 68 3.69 -3.10 -5.25
C SER A 68 2.92 -4.00 -4.28
N PHE A 69 3.18 -5.30 -4.32
CA PHE A 69 2.52 -6.29 -3.48
C PHE A 69 3.57 -7.04 -2.66
N GLY A 70 3.38 -7.07 -1.34
CA GLY A 70 4.19 -7.83 -0.40
C GLY A 70 3.36 -8.85 0.35
N ALA A 71 3.94 -9.99 0.72
CA ALA A 71 3.25 -11.00 1.51
C ALA A 71 4.19 -11.58 2.55
N HIS A 72 3.76 -11.57 3.82
CA HIS A 72 4.50 -12.14 4.93
C HIS A 72 3.53 -12.45 6.08
N PRO A 73 3.66 -13.59 6.80
CA PRO A 73 2.73 -13.97 7.86
C PRO A 73 2.64 -12.96 9.01
N ASN A 74 3.74 -12.24 9.26
CA ASN A 74 3.75 -11.09 10.16
C ASN A 74 3.51 -9.82 9.34
N PHE A 75 2.50 -9.05 9.75
CA PHE A 75 2.19 -7.74 9.20
C PHE A 75 3.25 -6.72 9.60
#